data_AF-A0A3C2APY6-F1
#
_entry.id   AF-A0A3C2APY6-F1
#
_cell.length_a   1.000
_cell.length_b   1.000
_cell.length_c   1.000
_cell.angle_alpha   90.00
_cell.angle_beta   90.00
_cell.angle_gamma   90.00
#
_symmetry.space_group_name_H-M   'P 1'
#
loop_
_entity.id
_entity.type
_entity.pdbx_description
1 polymer ?
#
loop_
_entity_poly.entity_id
_entity_poly.type
_entity_poly.pdbx_seq_one_letter_code
_entity_poly.pdbx_strand_id
1 'polypeptide(L)'
;VINITFQTSDLAKLALIAFLARQLSQRQEKMDDFKEGFLQIIWPVLIVCALILPANFSTAAVLFATSLVVLFIGRVKFKYLAGLIGAIILSGSFVFLLSYAVPIEKVLPRFGTWKARIETYFTAEETEGMADANYQTEQAKIAIATGGITGVGPGNSVQRNRLPSAYADFIYAIIIEEWGSVGGMGILFLYLILLFRGLRIVHKGTTTFGTLLAFGCMFSLIFQAFINMAVAVNLFPVTGQPLPLLSMGGTSIWFTSIAIGMILSVSRSLNEKQPQPELAHV
;
A
#
# COMPACT_ATOMS: atom_id res chain seq x y z
N VAL A 1 -19.12 -25.53 -3.31
CA VAL A 1 -18.93 -24.08 -3.56
C VAL A 1 -17.48 -23.76 -3.25
N ILE A 2 -16.62 -23.56 -4.25
CA ILE A 2 -15.25 -23.09 -3.99
C ILE A 2 -15.40 -21.61 -3.64
N ASN A 3 -15.23 -21.28 -2.36
CA ASN A 3 -15.41 -19.93 -1.82
C ASN A 3 -14.20 -19.07 -2.19
N ILE A 4 -13.98 -18.85 -3.49
CA ILE A 4 -12.87 -18.04 -4.01
C ILE A 4 -13.27 -16.57 -3.82
N THR A 5 -12.82 -15.98 -2.71
CA THR A 5 -12.97 -14.54 -2.48
C THR A 5 -11.98 -13.77 -3.36
N PHE A 6 -12.34 -13.50 -4.61
CA PHE A 6 -11.50 -12.74 -5.55
C PHE A 6 -11.64 -11.24 -5.27
N GLN A 7 -10.58 -10.61 -4.75
CA GLN A 7 -10.56 -9.15 -4.60
C GLN A 7 -10.28 -8.47 -5.95
N THR A 8 -11.31 -7.85 -6.51
CA THR A 8 -11.20 -7.05 -7.75
C THR A 8 -10.22 -5.89 -7.61
N SER A 9 -10.00 -5.38 -6.38
CA SER A 9 -9.07 -4.30 -6.10
C SER A 9 -7.60 -4.66 -6.32
N ASP A 10 -7.20 -5.92 -6.09
CA ASP A 10 -5.82 -6.35 -6.31
C ASP A 10 -5.51 -6.49 -7.81
N LEU A 11 -6.48 -6.99 -8.59
CA LEU A 11 -6.37 -6.99 -10.05
C LEU A 11 -6.30 -5.54 -10.60
N ALA A 12 -7.18 -4.66 -10.12
CA ALA A 12 -7.21 -3.26 -10.54
C ALA A 12 -5.88 -2.53 -10.24
N LYS A 13 -5.24 -2.83 -9.10
CA LYS A 13 -3.92 -2.31 -8.72
C LYS A 13 -2.86 -2.67 -9.77
N LEU A 14 -2.74 -3.94 -10.13
CA LEU A 14 -1.76 -4.38 -11.14
C LEU A 14 -2.07 -3.82 -12.54
N ALA A 15 -3.34 -3.86 -12.94
CA ALA A 15 -3.77 -3.34 -14.23
C ALA A 15 -3.51 -1.83 -14.36
N LEU A 16 -3.78 -1.05 -13.32
CA LEU A 16 -3.55 0.39 -13.32
C LEU A 16 -2.06 0.72 -13.36
N ILE A 17 -1.22 0.01 -12.60
CA ILE A 17 0.24 0.18 -12.66
C ILE A 17 0.77 -0.12 -14.07
N ALA A 18 0.31 -1.20 -14.70
CA ALA A 18 0.69 -1.53 -16.06
C ALA A 18 0.20 -0.50 -17.09
N PHE A 19 -1.02 0.00 -16.93
CA PHE A 19 -1.56 1.07 -17.77
C PHE A 19 -0.75 2.36 -17.65
N LEU A 20 -0.40 2.78 -16.42
CA LEU A 20 0.42 3.97 -16.18
C LEU A 20 1.81 3.82 -16.78
N ALA A 21 2.46 2.67 -16.56
CA ALA A 21 3.77 2.38 -17.15
C ALA A 21 3.72 2.46 -18.68
N ARG A 22 2.66 1.93 -19.30
CA ARG A 22 2.47 1.99 -20.77
C ARG A 22 2.27 3.42 -21.24
N GLN A 23 1.33 4.16 -20.64
CA GLN A 23 1.03 5.52 -21.08
C GLN A 23 2.21 6.46 -20.90
N LEU A 24 2.91 6.38 -19.77
CA LEU A 24 4.12 7.16 -19.54
C LEU A 24 5.22 6.78 -20.53
N SER A 25 5.36 5.50 -20.90
CA SER A 25 6.38 5.08 -21.88
C SER A 25 6.11 5.57 -23.31
N GLN A 26 4.84 5.71 -23.72
CA GLN A 26 4.47 6.08 -25.09
C GLN A 26 4.35 7.59 -25.30
N ARG A 27 4.18 8.36 -24.22
CA ARG A 27 3.84 9.79 -24.29
C ARG A 27 4.78 10.71 -23.53
N GLN A 28 6.04 10.31 -23.31
CA GLN A 28 7.02 11.14 -22.59
C GLN A 28 7.17 12.56 -23.19
N GLU A 29 7.05 12.71 -24.50
CA GLU A 29 7.20 14.01 -25.19
C GLU A 29 5.98 14.94 -25.06
N LYS A 30 4.79 14.41 -24.77
CA LYS A 30 3.54 15.20 -24.64
C LYS A 30 3.17 15.49 -23.19
N MET A 31 4.03 15.15 -22.23
CA MET A 31 3.75 15.30 -20.79
C MET A 31 3.84 16.74 -20.29
N ASP A 32 4.34 17.66 -21.13
CA ASP A 32 4.35 19.08 -20.80
C ASP A 32 2.98 19.75 -20.88
N ASP A 33 2.05 19.17 -21.62
CA ASP A 33 0.68 19.69 -21.77
C ASP A 33 -0.27 19.15 -20.71
N PHE A 34 -0.95 20.08 -20.03
CA PHE A 34 -1.89 19.76 -18.94
C PHE A 34 -3.09 18.93 -19.43
N LYS A 35 -3.69 19.30 -20.56
CA LYS A 35 -4.90 18.63 -21.08
C LYS A 35 -4.59 17.31 -21.78
N GLU A 36 -3.61 17.30 -22.68
CA GLU A 36 -3.31 16.11 -23.49
C GLU A 36 -2.40 15.09 -22.79
N GLY A 37 -1.53 15.56 -21.88
CA GLY A 37 -0.61 14.72 -21.11
C GLY A 37 -1.18 14.34 -19.75
N PHE A 38 -1.35 15.33 -18.86
CA PHE A 38 -1.69 15.06 -17.46
C PHE A 38 -3.12 14.55 -17.25
N LEU A 39 -4.12 15.22 -17.83
CA LEU A 39 -5.53 14.90 -17.59
C LEU A 39 -5.90 13.50 -18.11
N GLN A 40 -5.38 13.11 -19.27
CA GLN A 40 -5.65 11.79 -19.86
C GLN A 40 -5.07 10.64 -19.03
N ILE A 41 -3.97 10.87 -18.31
CA ILE A 41 -3.34 9.84 -17.47
C ILE A 41 -4.01 9.79 -16.09
N ILE A 42 -4.36 10.94 -15.51
CA ILE A 42 -4.93 10.99 -14.16
C ILE A 42 -6.40 10.55 -14.12
N TRP A 43 -7.16 10.76 -15.19
CA TRP A 43 -8.59 10.43 -15.22
C TRP A 43 -8.88 8.94 -14.95
N PRO A 44 -8.20 7.97 -15.60
CA PRO A 44 -8.30 6.56 -15.25
C PRO A 44 -7.93 6.25 -13.79
N VAL A 45 -6.91 6.92 -13.24
CA VAL A 45 -6.49 6.75 -11.84
C VAL A 45 -7.62 7.17 -10.90
N LEU A 46 -8.22 8.34 -11.15
CA LEU A 46 -9.32 8.86 -10.32
C LEU A 46 -10.56 7.97 -10.40
N ILE A 47 -10.93 7.47 -11.59
CA ILE A 47 -12.07 6.56 -11.74
C ILE A 47 -11.84 5.27 -10.96
N VAL A 48 -10.68 4.63 -11.15
CA VAL A 48 -10.38 3.36 -10.46
C VAL A 48 -10.33 3.57 -8.95
N CYS A 49 -9.71 4.65 -8.47
CA CYS A 49 -9.68 4.96 -7.05
C CYS A 49 -11.09 5.26 -6.51
N ALA A 50 -11.93 5.99 -7.25
CA ALA A 50 -13.30 6.29 -6.85
C ALA A 50 -14.19 5.03 -6.81
N LEU A 51 -13.97 4.06 -7.70
CA LEU A 51 -14.70 2.78 -7.67
C LEU A 51 -14.24 1.89 -6.50
N ILE A 52 -12.96 1.92 -6.15
CA ILE A 52 -12.42 1.14 -5.03
C ILE A 52 -12.78 1.80 -3.69
N LEU A 53 -12.88 3.13 -3.63
CA LEU A 53 -13.05 3.89 -2.40
C LEU A 53 -14.25 3.41 -1.55
N PRO A 54 -15.48 3.23 -2.10
CA PRO A 54 -16.60 2.69 -1.34
C PRO A 54 -16.35 1.30 -0.78
N ALA A 55 -15.60 0.46 -1.52
CA ALA A 55 -15.28 -0.89 -1.10
C ALA A 55 -14.14 -0.93 -0.08
N ASN A 56 -13.03 -0.20 -0.27
CA ASN A 56 -11.86 -0.19 0.61
C ASN A 56 -11.06 1.11 0.45
N PHE A 57 -11.24 2.05 1.39
CA PHE A 57 -10.53 3.33 1.39
C PHE A 57 -9.01 3.18 1.39
N SER A 58 -8.47 2.33 2.28
CA SER A 58 -7.01 2.16 2.38
C SER A 58 -6.40 1.66 1.06
N THR A 59 -7.11 0.77 0.34
CA THR A 59 -6.61 0.23 -0.94
C THR A 59 -6.63 1.29 -2.03
N ALA A 60 -7.68 2.12 -2.06
CA ALA A 60 -7.73 3.28 -2.95
C ALA A 60 -6.60 4.28 -2.63
N ALA A 61 -6.33 4.57 -1.36
CA ALA A 61 -5.29 5.49 -0.93
C ALA A 61 -3.88 4.98 -1.28
N VAL A 62 -3.58 3.71 -1.02
CA VAL A 62 -2.30 3.07 -1.38
C VAL A 62 -2.11 3.06 -2.90
N LEU A 63 -3.15 2.73 -3.67
CA LEU A 63 -3.10 2.73 -5.13
C LEU A 63 -2.91 4.14 -5.69
N PHE A 64 -3.60 5.13 -5.13
CA PHE A 64 -3.47 6.53 -5.52
C PHE A 64 -2.05 7.05 -5.23
N ALA A 65 -1.53 6.82 -4.03
CA ALA A 65 -0.16 7.19 -3.66
C ALA A 65 0.88 6.52 -4.56
N THR A 66 0.72 5.21 -4.84
CA THR A 66 1.57 4.47 -5.79
C THR A 66 1.52 5.12 -7.17
N SER A 67 0.33 5.48 -7.65
CA SER A 67 0.14 6.12 -8.96
C SER A 67 0.85 7.47 -9.02
N LEU A 68 0.75 8.30 -7.97
CA LEU A 68 1.46 9.58 -7.89
C LEU A 68 2.97 9.41 -7.95
N VAL A 69 3.54 8.43 -7.24
CA VAL A 69 4.98 8.17 -7.26
C VAL A 69 5.42 7.69 -8.64
N VAL A 70 4.66 6.82 -9.31
CA VAL A 70 4.93 6.40 -10.68
C VAL A 70 4.86 7.58 -11.65
N LEU A 71 3.90 8.49 -11.51
CA LEU A 71 3.80 9.72 -12.30
C LEU A 71 4.99 10.65 -12.06
N PHE A 72 5.42 10.79 -10.80
CA PHE A 72 6.58 11.59 -10.44
C PHE A 72 7.87 11.05 -11.10
N ILE A 73 8.10 9.73 -11.03
CA ILE A 73 9.24 9.09 -11.70
C ILE A 73 9.11 9.16 -13.23
N GLY A 74 7.88 9.14 -13.73
CA GLY A 74 7.55 9.40 -15.13
C GLY A 74 7.96 10.78 -15.62
N ARG A 75 8.35 11.72 -14.73
CA ARG A 75 8.69 13.13 -14.99
C ARG A 75 7.48 14.04 -15.27
N VAL A 76 6.31 13.72 -14.69
CA VAL A 76 5.19 14.67 -14.70
C VAL A 76 5.55 15.89 -13.85
N LYS A 77 5.22 17.10 -14.35
CA LYS A 77 5.51 18.36 -13.66
C LYS A 77 4.96 18.36 -12.22
N PHE A 78 5.83 18.67 -11.25
CA PHE A 78 5.48 18.71 -9.83
C PHE A 78 4.28 19.63 -9.53
N LYS A 79 4.14 20.75 -10.27
CA LYS A 79 3.00 21.67 -10.13
C LYS A 79 1.64 20.98 -10.31
N TYR A 80 1.53 20.04 -11.26
CA TYR A 80 0.28 19.32 -11.51
C TYR A 80 -0.01 18.29 -10.41
N LEU A 81 1.02 17.60 -9.92
CA LEU A 81 0.90 16.67 -8.80
C LEU A 81 0.49 17.41 -7.52
N ALA A 82 1.16 18.50 -7.20
CA ALA A 82 0.84 19.32 -6.02
C ALA A 82 -0.56 19.92 -6.11
N GLY A 83 -0.97 20.41 -7.29
CA GLY A 83 -2.32 20.92 -7.53
C GLY A 83 -3.40 19.85 -7.33
N LEU A 84 -3.16 18.62 -7.79
CA LEU A 84 -4.07 17.50 -7.59
C LEU A 84 -4.20 17.12 -6.11
N ILE A 85 -3.08 17.00 -5.39
CA ILE A 85 -3.08 16.72 -3.95
C ILE A 85 -3.85 17.82 -3.20
N GLY A 86 -3.58 19.08 -3.52
CA GLY A 86 -4.30 20.22 -2.94
C GLY A 86 -5.80 20.17 -3.21
N ALA A 87 -6.22 19.87 -4.45
CA ALA A 87 -7.63 19.73 -4.80
C ALA A 87 -8.32 18.59 -4.04
N ILE A 88 -7.65 17.44 -3.89
CA ILE A 88 -8.19 16.30 -3.14
C ILE A 88 -8.33 16.64 -1.66
N ILE A 89 -7.30 17.22 -1.03
CA ILE A 89 -7.36 17.63 0.38
C ILE A 89 -8.50 18.63 0.59
N LEU A 90 -8.61 19.64 -0.27
CA LEU A 90 -9.62 20.69 -0.15
C LEU A 90 -11.05 20.13 -0.36
N SER A 91 -11.24 19.26 -1.35
CA SER A 91 -12.51 18.56 -1.56
C SER A 91 -12.85 17.62 -0.40
N GLY A 92 -11.87 16.90 0.15
CA GLY A 92 -12.02 16.00 1.28
C GLY A 92 -12.40 16.73 2.56
N SER A 93 -11.71 17.84 2.86
CA SER A 93 -12.05 18.73 3.98
C SER A 93 -13.44 19.33 3.83
N PHE A 94 -13.83 19.73 2.61
CA PHE A 94 -15.18 20.24 2.34
C PHE A 94 -16.26 19.19 2.57
N VAL A 95 -16.06 17.96 2.08
CA VAL A 95 -16.98 16.83 2.32
C VAL A 95 -17.03 16.47 3.81
N PHE A 96 -15.88 16.49 4.50
CA PHE A 96 -15.82 16.24 5.94
C PHE A 96 -16.59 17.29 6.75
N LEU A 97 -16.45 18.57 6.43
CA LEU A 97 -17.22 19.66 7.03
C LEU A 97 -18.72 19.52 6.75
N LEU A 98 -19.09 19.23 5.50
CA LEU A 98 -20.48 18.98 5.10
C LEU A 98 -21.10 17.78 5.84
N SER A 99 -20.29 16.80 6.25
CA SER A 99 -20.77 15.64 7.00
C SER A 99 -21.35 15.98 8.37
N TYR A 100 -21.03 17.14 8.94
CA TYR A 100 -21.65 17.62 10.18
C TYR A 100 -22.99 18.32 9.94
N ALA A 101 -23.24 18.80 8.72
CA ALA A 101 -24.45 19.54 8.36
C ALA A 101 -25.49 18.66 7.63
N VAL A 102 -25.05 17.58 6.97
CA VAL A 102 -25.89 16.69 6.15
C VAL A 102 -25.59 15.23 6.50
N PRO A 103 -26.60 14.35 6.62
CA PRO A 103 -26.39 12.92 6.85
C PRO A 103 -25.87 12.22 5.57
N ILE A 104 -24.59 12.42 5.26
CA ILE A 104 -23.87 11.84 4.11
C ILE A 104 -23.85 10.30 4.18
N GLU A 105 -24.05 9.73 5.37
CA GLU A 105 -24.12 8.30 5.65
C GLU A 105 -25.17 7.55 4.81
N LYS A 106 -26.23 8.24 4.37
CA LYS A 106 -27.26 7.65 3.47
C LYS A 106 -26.75 7.42 2.05
N VAL A 107 -25.72 8.16 1.62
CA VAL A 107 -25.14 8.07 0.26
C VAL A 107 -23.86 7.23 0.26
N LEU A 108 -23.09 7.28 1.35
CA LEU A 108 -21.89 6.48 1.55
C LEU A 108 -21.97 5.74 2.89
N PRO A 109 -22.54 4.52 2.91
CA PRO A 109 -22.74 3.76 4.15
C PRO A 109 -21.46 3.50 4.95
N ARG A 110 -20.30 3.45 4.28
CA ARG A 110 -18.99 3.26 4.90
C ARG A 110 -18.31 4.56 5.34
N PHE A 111 -18.82 5.72 4.96
CA PHE A 111 -18.25 7.01 5.37
C PHE A 111 -18.34 7.20 6.89
N GLY A 112 -19.45 6.77 7.51
CA GLY A 112 -19.58 6.76 8.98
C GLY A 112 -18.48 5.94 9.66
N THR A 113 -18.13 4.77 9.12
CA THR A 113 -17.03 3.95 9.67
C THR A 113 -15.65 4.61 9.52
N TRP A 114 -15.43 5.41 8.48
CA TRP A 114 -14.16 6.12 8.30
C TRP A 114 -14.07 7.34 9.20
N LYS A 115 -15.15 8.11 9.28
CA LYS A 115 -15.27 9.26 10.17
C LYS A 115 -15.04 8.83 11.62
N ALA A 116 -15.71 7.77 12.06
CA ALA A 116 -15.52 7.19 13.39
C ALA A 116 -14.07 6.73 13.62
N ARG A 117 -13.42 6.03 12.66
CA ARG A 117 -12.00 5.64 12.81
C ARG A 117 -11.05 6.82 12.97
N ILE A 118 -11.33 7.95 12.30
CA ILE A 118 -10.53 9.17 12.40
C ILE A 118 -10.83 9.87 13.72
N GLU A 119 -12.11 10.10 14.04
CA GLU A 119 -12.54 10.77 15.28
C GLU A 119 -12.04 10.01 16.51
N THR A 120 -12.29 8.70 16.63
CA THR A 120 -11.80 7.90 17.77
C THR A 120 -10.28 7.91 17.90
N TYR A 121 -9.53 7.97 16.80
CA TYR A 121 -8.06 8.08 16.85
C TYR A 121 -7.58 9.41 17.44
N PHE A 122 -8.28 10.51 17.16
CA PHE A 122 -7.88 11.86 17.58
C PHE A 122 -8.52 12.33 18.89
N THR A 123 -9.77 11.93 19.19
CA THR A 123 -10.52 12.38 20.37
C THR A 123 -10.58 11.36 21.49
N ALA A 124 -10.22 10.09 21.24
CA ALA A 124 -10.31 8.99 22.21
C ALA A 124 -11.70 8.83 22.87
N GLU A 125 -12.76 9.44 22.32
CA GLU A 125 -14.13 9.23 22.79
C GLU A 125 -14.65 7.89 22.28
N GLU A 126 -15.03 7.01 23.21
CA GLU A 126 -15.66 5.73 22.92
C GLU A 126 -17.04 5.97 22.31
N THR A 127 -17.16 5.82 20.99
CA THR A 127 -18.45 5.81 20.31
C THR A 127 -19.04 4.40 20.38
N GLU A 128 -20.30 4.29 20.83
CA GLU A 128 -21.03 3.01 20.89
C GLU A 128 -21.07 2.35 19.49
N GLY A 129 -20.29 1.28 19.31
CA GLY A 129 -20.20 0.55 18.03
C GLY A 129 -18.78 0.17 17.58
N MET A 130 -17.72 0.64 18.26
CA MET A 130 -16.32 0.35 17.90
C MET A 130 -15.48 -0.37 18.97
N ALA A 131 -16.11 -1.02 19.95
CA ALA A 131 -15.42 -1.82 20.97
C ALA A 131 -14.39 -2.80 20.35
N ASP A 132 -14.71 -3.43 19.21
CA ASP A 132 -13.82 -4.38 18.53
C ASP A 132 -12.57 -3.74 17.91
N ALA A 133 -12.66 -2.51 17.37
CA ALA A 133 -11.52 -1.83 16.75
C ALA A 133 -10.54 -1.28 17.80
N ASN A 134 -11.08 -0.76 18.90
CA ASN A 134 -10.28 -0.37 20.07
C ASN A 134 -9.65 -1.62 20.71
N TYR A 135 -10.41 -2.70 20.87
CA TYR A 135 -9.90 -3.97 21.39
C TYR A 135 -8.75 -4.54 20.54
N GLN A 136 -8.86 -4.55 19.21
CA GLN A 136 -7.77 -4.98 18.32
C GLN A 136 -6.51 -4.13 18.51
N THR A 137 -6.68 -2.82 18.63
CA THR A 137 -5.59 -1.86 18.84
C THR A 137 -4.92 -2.03 20.20
N GLU A 138 -5.71 -2.23 21.26
CA GLU A 138 -5.20 -2.46 22.61
C GLU A 138 -4.44 -3.78 22.71
N GLN A 139 -4.97 -4.87 22.15
CA GLN A 139 -4.27 -6.15 22.14
C GLN A 139 -2.98 -6.10 21.34
N ALA A 140 -2.94 -5.36 20.23
CA ALA A 140 -1.70 -5.12 19.49
C ALA A 140 -0.65 -4.38 20.32
N LYS A 141 -1.06 -3.37 21.10
CA LYS A 141 -0.17 -2.65 22.04
C LYS A 141 0.37 -3.58 23.12
N ILE A 142 -0.48 -4.43 23.70
CA ILE A 142 -0.07 -5.41 24.72
C ILE A 142 0.93 -6.42 24.12
N ALA A 143 0.69 -6.91 22.90
CA ALA A 143 1.60 -7.83 22.20
C ALA A 143 2.99 -7.20 22.02
N ILE A 144 3.04 -5.95 21.55
CA ILE A 144 4.30 -5.20 21.37
C ILE A 144 5.01 -4.97 22.71
N ALA A 145 4.28 -4.60 23.75
CA ALA A 145 4.84 -4.38 25.08
C ALA A 145 5.41 -5.67 25.70
N THR A 146 4.75 -6.81 25.46
CA THR A 146 5.15 -8.13 25.97
C THR A 146 6.39 -8.66 25.25
N GLY A 147 6.57 -8.31 23.97
CA GLY A 147 7.70 -8.77 23.15
C GLY A 147 9.08 -8.27 23.62
N GLY A 148 9.17 -7.09 24.22
CA GLY A 148 10.46 -6.54 24.66
C GLY A 148 11.54 -6.57 23.56
N ILE A 149 12.79 -6.88 23.92
CA ILE A 149 13.91 -6.92 22.95
C ILE A 149 14.01 -8.28 22.23
N THR A 150 13.85 -9.39 22.95
CA THR A 150 14.13 -10.76 22.46
C THR A 150 12.87 -11.60 22.21
N GLY A 151 11.69 -11.12 22.58
CA GLY A 151 10.43 -11.84 22.41
C GLY A 151 10.18 -12.93 23.46
N VAL A 152 8.98 -13.49 23.42
CA VAL A 152 8.55 -14.64 24.25
C VAL A 152 8.89 -16.00 23.62
N GLY A 153 9.48 -15.99 22.43
CA GLY A 153 9.80 -17.17 21.64
C GLY A 153 8.67 -17.57 20.66
N PRO A 154 9.02 -18.25 19.56
CA PRO A 154 8.07 -18.58 18.49
C PRO A 154 6.97 -19.52 19.01
N GLY A 155 5.72 -19.22 18.67
CA GLY A 155 4.57 -20.05 19.02
C GLY A 155 4.03 -19.86 20.45
N ASN A 156 4.72 -19.10 21.30
CA ASN A 156 4.30 -18.77 22.67
C ASN A 156 3.50 -17.46 22.75
N SER A 157 3.13 -16.86 21.62
CA SER A 157 2.29 -15.65 21.62
C SER A 157 0.92 -15.94 22.22
N VAL A 158 0.60 -15.20 23.29
CA VAL A 158 -0.70 -15.25 23.98
C VAL A 158 -1.71 -14.41 23.20
N GLN A 159 -1.26 -13.28 22.62
CA GLN A 159 -2.15 -12.37 21.91
C GLN A 159 -2.59 -12.86 20.54
N ARG A 160 -1.85 -13.80 19.94
CA ARG A 160 -2.26 -14.51 18.73
C ARG A 160 -3.66 -15.14 18.82
N ASN A 161 -4.05 -15.63 20.01
CA ASN A 161 -5.36 -16.25 20.23
C ASN A 161 -6.44 -15.24 20.69
N ARG A 162 -6.03 -14.02 21.08
CA ARG A 162 -6.91 -12.97 21.60
C ARG A 162 -7.27 -11.93 20.53
N LEU A 163 -6.44 -11.78 19.49
CA LEU A 163 -6.64 -10.85 18.37
C LEU A 163 -7.57 -11.46 17.30
N PRO A 164 -8.73 -10.86 17.03
CA PRO A 164 -9.48 -11.19 15.82
C PRO A 164 -8.65 -10.81 14.60
N SER A 165 -8.50 -11.74 13.65
CA SER A 165 -7.70 -11.55 12.42
C SER A 165 -6.20 -11.24 12.65
N ALA A 166 -5.63 -11.74 13.75
CA ALA A 166 -4.22 -11.56 14.12
C ALA A 166 -3.27 -11.88 12.96
N TYR A 167 -3.53 -12.97 12.23
CA TYR A 167 -2.70 -13.43 11.12
C TYR A 167 -2.82 -12.61 9.83
N ALA A 168 -3.85 -11.77 9.73
CA ALA A 168 -4.09 -10.95 8.55
C ALA A 168 -3.50 -9.54 8.76
N ASP A 169 -4.08 -8.78 9.70
CA ASP A 169 -3.86 -7.34 9.80
C ASP A 169 -2.81 -6.97 10.86
N PHE A 170 -2.61 -7.83 11.87
CA PHE A 170 -1.73 -7.59 13.02
C PHE A 170 -0.56 -8.57 13.13
N ILE A 171 -0.21 -9.25 12.04
CA ILE A 171 0.86 -10.26 12.03
C ILE A 171 2.20 -9.65 12.48
N TYR A 172 2.44 -8.37 12.17
CA TYR A 172 3.64 -7.66 12.60
C TYR A 172 3.71 -7.51 14.13
N ALA A 173 2.58 -7.25 14.81
CA ALA A 173 2.54 -7.16 16.28
C ALA A 173 2.84 -8.52 16.92
N ILE A 174 2.34 -9.62 16.33
CA ILE A 174 2.66 -10.99 16.79
C ILE A 174 4.13 -11.29 16.61
N ILE A 175 4.73 -10.89 15.49
CA ILE A 175 6.16 -11.12 15.27
C ILE A 175 7.00 -10.35 16.29
N ILE A 176 6.59 -9.13 16.66
CA ILE A 176 7.23 -8.41 17.75
C ILE A 176 7.04 -9.13 19.10
N GLU A 177 5.86 -9.68 19.38
CA GLU A 177 5.64 -10.46 20.61
C GLU A 177 6.57 -11.69 20.66
N GLU A 178 6.67 -12.45 19.57
CA GLU A 178 7.42 -13.71 19.51
C GLU A 178 8.95 -13.52 19.40
N TRP A 179 9.40 -12.56 18.60
CA TRP A 179 10.82 -12.34 18.26
C TRP A 179 11.40 -11.03 18.82
N GLY A 180 10.58 -10.26 19.53
CA GLY A 180 10.96 -8.97 20.11
C GLY A 180 11.17 -7.87 19.08
N SER A 181 11.69 -6.75 19.56
CA SER A 181 12.04 -5.61 18.70
C SER A 181 13.07 -5.96 17.63
N VAL A 182 13.94 -6.94 17.89
CA VAL A 182 14.95 -7.40 16.92
C VAL A 182 14.30 -8.05 15.71
N GLY A 183 13.29 -8.92 15.92
CA GLY A 183 12.53 -9.53 14.82
C GLY A 183 11.75 -8.49 14.01
N GLY A 184 11.10 -7.55 14.68
CA GLY A 184 10.39 -6.44 14.03
C GLY A 184 11.33 -5.57 13.17
N MET A 185 12.48 -5.17 13.71
CA MET A 185 13.50 -4.42 12.96
C MET A 185 14.07 -5.22 11.78
N GLY A 186 14.27 -6.53 11.95
CA GLY A 186 14.72 -7.41 10.87
C GLY A 186 13.76 -7.40 9.68
N ILE A 187 12.45 -7.50 9.92
CA ILE A 187 11.43 -7.45 8.87
C ILE A 187 11.40 -6.08 8.20
N LEU A 188 11.42 -5.00 8.99
CA LEU A 188 11.47 -3.64 8.46
C LEU A 188 12.67 -3.47 7.52
N PHE A 189 13.84 -3.98 7.94
CA PHE A 189 15.06 -3.94 7.15
C PHE A 189 14.96 -4.74 5.84
N LEU A 190 14.31 -5.90 5.85
CA LEU A 190 14.06 -6.67 4.62
C LEU A 190 13.20 -5.89 3.60
N TYR A 191 12.15 -5.20 4.05
CA TYR A 191 11.36 -4.33 3.17
C TYR A 191 12.16 -3.12 2.67
N LEU A 192 13.07 -2.56 3.48
CA LEU A 192 13.98 -1.50 3.04
C LEU A 192 14.98 -1.99 1.98
N ILE A 193 15.48 -3.22 2.10
CA ILE A 193 16.32 -3.84 1.06
C ILE A 193 15.52 -4.01 -0.24
N LEU A 194 14.25 -4.45 -0.15
CA LEU A 194 13.38 -4.53 -1.32
C LEU A 194 13.19 -3.14 -1.96
N LEU A 195 12.95 -2.10 -1.16
CA LEU A 195 12.82 -0.72 -1.65
C LEU A 195 14.07 -0.26 -2.39
N PHE A 196 15.24 -0.51 -1.80
CA PHE A 196 16.51 -0.17 -2.42
C PHE A 196 16.73 -0.92 -3.75
N ARG A 197 16.35 -2.20 -3.83
CA ARG A 197 16.38 -2.94 -5.10
C ARG A 197 15.44 -2.33 -6.15
N GLY A 198 14.28 -1.83 -5.76
CA GLY A 198 13.35 -1.14 -6.66
C GLY A 198 13.92 0.13 -7.24
N LEU A 199 14.55 0.96 -6.40
CA LEU A 199 15.26 2.15 -6.84
C LEU A 199 16.43 1.79 -7.78
N ARG A 200 17.13 0.70 -7.52
CA ARG A 200 18.21 0.21 -8.40
C ARG A 200 17.69 -0.21 -9.77
N ILE A 201 16.51 -0.83 -9.86
CA ILE A 201 15.84 -1.16 -11.13
C ILE A 201 15.55 0.11 -11.92
N VAL A 202 15.11 1.18 -11.24
CA VAL A 202 14.88 2.49 -11.89
C VAL A 202 16.16 3.06 -12.50
N HIS A 203 17.26 3.02 -11.75
CA HIS A 203 18.54 3.59 -12.20
C HIS A 203 19.22 2.77 -13.31
N LYS A 204 19.06 1.44 -13.31
CA LYS A 204 19.63 0.54 -14.31
C LYS A 204 18.70 0.27 -15.50
N GLY A 205 17.51 0.84 -15.47
CA GLY A 205 16.44 0.58 -16.43
C GLY A 205 16.83 0.96 -17.86
N THR A 206 16.71 0.02 -18.80
CA THR A 206 16.96 0.29 -20.23
C THR A 206 15.68 0.68 -20.98
N THR A 207 14.52 0.21 -20.52
CA THR A 207 13.22 0.51 -21.14
C THR A 207 12.33 1.26 -20.16
N THR A 208 11.75 2.39 -20.59
CA THR A 208 10.84 3.21 -19.75
C THR A 208 9.67 2.39 -19.22
N PHE A 209 9.04 1.59 -20.10
CA PHE A 209 7.88 0.75 -19.71
C PHE A 209 8.23 -0.25 -18.61
N GLY A 210 9.24 -1.11 -18.84
CA GLY A 210 9.60 -2.16 -17.90
C GLY A 210 10.02 -1.59 -16.55
N THR A 211 10.79 -0.50 -16.60
CA THR A 211 11.29 0.18 -15.41
C THR A 211 10.16 0.75 -14.54
N LEU A 212 9.20 1.46 -15.14
CA LEU A 212 8.05 2.00 -14.43
C LEU A 212 7.11 0.91 -13.91
N LEU A 213 6.90 -0.17 -14.70
CA LEU A 213 6.07 -1.30 -14.30
C LEU A 213 6.66 -1.99 -13.06
N ALA A 214 7.94 -2.36 -13.11
CA ALA A 214 8.62 -3.05 -12.02
C ALA A 214 8.69 -2.18 -10.77
N PHE A 215 9.03 -0.89 -10.93
CA PHE A 215 9.06 0.04 -9.81
C PHE A 215 7.67 0.22 -9.20
N GLY A 216 6.63 0.46 -10.00
CA GLY A 216 5.28 0.65 -9.51
C GLY A 216 4.75 -0.55 -8.73
N CYS A 217 4.99 -1.77 -9.23
CA CYS A 217 4.63 -3.00 -8.53
C CYS A 217 5.38 -3.14 -7.20
N MET A 218 6.69 -2.89 -7.22
CA MET A 218 7.52 -3.02 -6.02
C MET A 218 7.17 -1.97 -4.96
N PHE A 219 7.00 -0.71 -5.38
CA PHE A 219 6.59 0.37 -4.50
C PHE A 219 5.22 0.10 -3.89
N SER A 220 4.25 -0.41 -4.66
CA SER A 220 2.93 -0.74 -4.15
C SER A 220 2.98 -1.77 -3.01
N LEU A 221 3.78 -2.83 -3.18
CA LEU A 221 3.97 -3.87 -2.16
C LEU A 221 4.62 -3.32 -0.88
N ILE A 222 5.67 -2.52 -1.03
CA ILE A 222 6.42 -1.99 0.11
C ILE A 222 5.60 -0.91 0.84
N PHE A 223 4.91 -0.05 0.09
CA PHE A 223 4.08 0.99 0.68
C PHE A 223 2.91 0.39 1.46
N GLN A 224 2.27 -0.65 0.92
CA GLN A 224 1.26 -1.43 1.67
C GLN A 224 1.85 -2.05 2.94
N ALA A 225 3.07 -2.58 2.87
CA ALA A 225 3.74 -3.15 4.04
C ALA A 225 4.04 -2.12 5.13
N PHE A 226 4.52 -0.92 4.75
CA PHE A 226 4.77 0.16 5.71
C PHE A 226 3.49 0.67 6.37
N ILE A 227 2.39 0.81 5.62
CA ILE A 227 1.10 1.18 6.20
C ILE A 227 0.62 0.11 7.19
N ASN A 228 0.71 -1.19 6.84
CA ASN A 228 0.33 -2.26 7.76
C ASN A 228 1.18 -2.24 9.04
N MET A 229 2.51 -2.15 8.92
CA MET A 229 3.41 -2.08 10.08
C MET A 229 3.10 -0.85 10.96
N ALA A 230 2.81 0.29 10.34
CA ALA A 230 2.48 1.52 11.06
C ALA A 230 1.12 1.44 11.79
N VAL A 231 0.14 0.71 11.22
CA VAL A 231 -1.12 0.38 11.90
C VAL A 231 -0.88 -0.54 13.09
N ALA A 232 -0.04 -1.57 12.92
CA ALA A 232 0.27 -2.53 13.98
C ALA A 232 0.92 -1.85 15.21
N VAL A 233 1.74 -0.81 15.01
CA VAL A 233 2.32 0.01 16.09
C VAL A 233 1.46 1.21 16.49
N ASN A 234 0.21 1.29 16.03
CA ASN A 234 -0.76 2.35 16.35
C ASN A 234 -0.39 3.79 15.89
N LEU A 235 0.47 3.94 14.87
CA LEU A 235 0.76 5.23 14.22
C LEU A 235 -0.34 5.67 13.23
N PHE A 236 -1.15 4.73 12.76
CA PHE A 236 -2.31 4.98 11.89
C PHE A 236 -3.53 4.20 12.36
N PRO A 237 -4.75 4.66 12.01
CA PRO A 237 -5.97 3.92 12.31
C PRO A 237 -6.03 2.60 11.54
N VAL A 238 -6.74 1.61 12.08
CA VAL A 238 -6.81 0.26 11.50
C VAL A 238 -7.34 0.27 10.06
N THR A 239 -6.53 -0.24 9.13
CA THR A 239 -6.81 -0.20 7.68
C THR A 239 -7.34 -1.51 7.12
N GLY A 240 -7.22 -2.63 7.84
CA GLY A 240 -7.69 -3.95 7.42
C GLY A 240 -6.98 -4.51 6.19
N GLN A 241 -5.72 -4.12 5.98
CA GLN A 241 -4.92 -4.57 4.85
C GLN A 241 -3.87 -5.59 5.29
N PRO A 242 -3.71 -6.71 4.55
CA PRO A 242 -2.70 -7.71 4.88
C PRO A 242 -1.29 -7.21 4.58
N LEU A 243 -0.33 -7.65 5.40
CA LEU A 243 1.11 -7.46 5.18
C LEU A 243 1.58 -8.33 3.99
N PRO A 244 2.01 -7.74 2.85
CA PRO A 244 2.38 -8.53 1.67
C PRO A 244 3.53 -9.50 1.96
N LEU A 245 3.44 -10.75 1.48
CA LEU A 245 4.41 -11.85 1.68
C LEU A 245 4.42 -12.55 3.05
N LEU A 246 3.95 -11.90 4.12
CA LEU A 246 3.97 -12.47 5.47
C LEU A 246 2.58 -12.82 6.00
N SER A 247 1.57 -12.04 5.63
CA SER A 247 0.19 -12.20 6.13
C SER A 247 -0.58 -13.30 5.41
N MET A 248 -1.51 -13.94 6.13
CA MET A 248 -2.50 -14.85 5.55
C MET A 248 -3.59 -14.04 4.81
N GLY A 249 -3.28 -13.65 3.57
CA GLY A 249 -4.25 -13.02 2.67
C GLY A 249 -4.66 -13.95 1.55
N GLY A 250 -5.89 -14.50 1.63
CA GLY A 250 -6.40 -15.58 0.76
C GLY A 250 -6.06 -15.44 -0.72
N THR A 251 -6.59 -14.43 -1.42
CA THR A 251 -6.28 -14.20 -2.85
C THR A 251 -5.14 -13.21 -3.08
N SER A 252 -4.82 -12.36 -2.10
CA SER A 252 -3.76 -11.35 -2.22
C SER A 252 -2.36 -11.95 -2.43
N ILE A 253 -2.11 -13.17 -1.94
CA ILE A 253 -0.81 -13.84 -2.12
C ILE A 253 -0.55 -14.19 -3.60
N TRP A 254 -1.60 -14.54 -4.35
CA TRP A 254 -1.50 -14.79 -5.78
C TRP A 254 -1.13 -13.52 -6.55
N PHE A 255 -1.80 -12.40 -6.26
CA PHE A 255 -1.47 -11.11 -6.89
C PHE A 255 -0.08 -10.60 -6.51
N THR A 256 0.33 -10.80 -5.27
CA THR A 256 1.70 -10.50 -4.83
C THR A 256 2.73 -11.33 -5.60
N SER A 257 2.44 -12.61 -5.83
CA SER A 257 3.29 -13.52 -6.61
C SER A 257 3.37 -13.10 -8.08
N ILE A 258 2.25 -12.69 -8.68
CA ILE A 258 2.21 -12.15 -10.04
C ILE A 258 3.01 -10.84 -10.13
N ALA A 259 2.87 -9.94 -9.16
CA ALA A 259 3.62 -8.69 -9.08
C ALA A 259 5.14 -8.96 -9.03
N ILE A 260 5.57 -9.91 -8.20
CA ILE A 260 6.97 -10.34 -8.14
C ILE A 260 7.43 -10.97 -9.46
N GLY A 261 6.60 -11.78 -10.09
CA GLY A 261 6.89 -12.34 -11.42
C GLY A 261 7.13 -11.26 -12.48
N MET A 262 6.29 -10.21 -12.51
CA MET A 262 6.49 -9.06 -13.40
C MET A 262 7.79 -8.32 -13.10
N ILE A 263 8.11 -8.09 -11.81
CA ILE A 263 9.37 -7.45 -11.38
C ILE A 263 10.58 -8.27 -11.83
N LEU A 264 10.56 -9.59 -11.60
CA LEU A 264 11.66 -10.49 -11.97
C LEU A 264 11.84 -10.58 -13.48
N SER A 265 10.75 -10.60 -14.25
CA SER A 265 10.78 -10.59 -15.72
C SER A 265 11.52 -9.35 -16.25
N VAL A 266 11.21 -8.16 -15.73
CA VAL A 266 11.93 -6.93 -16.06
C VAL A 266 13.38 -7.00 -15.60
N SER A 267 13.63 -7.42 -14.35
CA SER A 267 14.98 -7.51 -13.80
C SER A 267 15.89 -8.45 -14.62
N ARG A 268 15.35 -9.55 -15.14
CA ARG A 268 16.08 -10.47 -16.02
C ARG A 268 16.47 -9.80 -17.32
N SER A 269 15.52 -9.10 -17.96
CA SER A 269 15.78 -8.37 -19.21
C SER A 269 16.85 -7.27 -19.05
N LEU A 270 16.96 -6.65 -17.86
CA LEU A 270 18.01 -5.68 -17.56
C LEU A 270 19.39 -6.31 -17.42
N ASN A 271 19.48 -7.54 -16.91
CA ASN A 271 20.76 -8.26 -16.79
C ASN A 271 21.24 -8.80 -18.13
N GLU A 272 20.34 -9.28 -18.99
CA GLU A 272 20.68 -9.77 -20.34
C GLU A 272 21.23 -8.65 -21.26
N LYS A 273 20.87 -7.40 -20.99
CA LYS A 273 21.35 -6.23 -21.75
C LYS A 273 22.63 -5.60 -21.21
N GLN A 274 23.10 -5.98 -20.03
CA GLN A 274 24.41 -5.55 -19.54
C GLN A 274 25.48 -6.37 -20.27
N PRO A 275 26.51 -5.73 -20.88
CA PRO A 275 27.66 -6.48 -21.40
C PRO A 275 28.18 -7.34 -20.25
N GLN A 276 28.26 -8.65 -20.44
CA GLN A 276 28.99 -9.50 -19.49
C GLN A 276 30.40 -8.91 -19.40
N PRO A 277 30.93 -8.62 -18.20
CA PRO A 277 32.35 -8.35 -18.10
C PRO A 277 33.03 -9.59 -18.66
N GLU A 278 33.78 -9.43 -19.76
CA GLU A 278 34.60 -10.50 -20.31
C GLU A 278 35.31 -11.16 -19.14
N LEU A 279 35.10 -12.47 -19.00
CA LEU A 279 35.94 -13.32 -18.17
C LEU A 279 37.37 -12.99 -18.61
N ALA A 280 38.08 -12.25 -17.76
CA ALA A 280 39.49 -11.98 -17.94
C ALA A 280 40.21 -13.33 -17.82
N HIS A 281 40.24 -14.05 -18.94
CA HIS A 281 41.22 -15.08 -19.22
C HIS A 281 42.54 -14.34 -19.44
N VAL A 282 43.28 -14.14 -18.36
CA VAL A 282 44.75 -14.02 -18.36
C VAL A 282 45.28 -14.78 -17.17
#